data_AF-A0A3Q7YNB1-F1
#
_entry.id   AF-A0A3Q7YNB1-F1
#
_cell.length_a   1.000
_cell.length_b   1.000
_cell.length_c   1.000
_cell.angle_alpha   90.00
_cell.angle_beta   90.00
_cell.angle_gamma   90.00
#
_symmetry.space_group_name_H-M   'P 1'
#
loop_
_entity.id
_entity.type
_entity.pdbx_description
1 polymer ?
#
loop_
_entity_poly.entity_id
_entity_poly.type
_entity_poly.pdbx_seq_one_letter_code
_entity_poly.pdbx_strand_id
1 'polypeptide(L)'
;EGDFTVINPQRIHRVVLQDWLRNAFRKVFESNQRVATTTKRVYILSYTLEGYGCAHTISAVCGSRSISFDLVPAFEFSGSQWPFDICPVPAEVRNNWPWFAIPQKKKRSRTTFMVCAPHWEREIMKGKDNLKNVLRLMKGLRDAHARNLPHLSSYMLKTVLLHRLESADWERDLGTLLVEMWSHLVNHLRARRLEFFLDKDHNIFNRMSPHEIRKCLENANTLLK
;
A
#
# COMPACT_ATOMS: atom_id res chain seq x y z
N GLU A 1 -9.66 19.99 46.92
CA GLU A 1 -9.82 19.01 45.84
C GLU A 1 -9.44 19.68 44.53
N GLY A 2 -8.55 19.07 43.74
CA GLY A 2 -8.09 19.66 42.49
C GLY A 2 -9.20 19.58 41.45
N ASP A 3 -9.55 20.72 40.85
CA ASP A 3 -10.57 20.83 39.82
C ASP A 3 -10.01 20.24 38.51
N PHE A 4 -10.28 18.95 38.26
CA PHE A 4 -9.85 18.29 37.03
C PHE A 4 -10.83 18.61 35.91
N THR A 5 -10.43 19.51 35.01
CA THR A 5 -11.16 19.73 33.78
C THR A 5 -11.06 18.48 32.90
N VAL A 6 -12.16 17.74 32.76
CA VAL A 6 -12.24 16.63 31.80
C VAL A 6 -12.24 17.22 30.38
N ILE A 7 -11.06 17.31 29.77
CA ILE A 7 -10.94 17.67 28.37
C ILE A 7 -11.47 16.49 27.55
N ASN A 8 -12.60 16.70 26.86
CA ASN A 8 -13.08 15.72 25.88
C ASN A 8 -11.97 15.43 24.86
N PRO A 9 -11.62 14.16 24.60
CA PRO A 9 -10.51 13.82 23.73
C PRO A 9 -10.76 14.37 22.33
N GLN A 10 -9.96 15.36 21.92
CA GLN A 10 -10.02 15.92 20.58
C GLN A 10 -9.47 14.89 19.60
N ARG A 11 -10.32 14.46 18.64
CA ARG A 11 -9.92 13.51 17.61
C ARG A 11 -9.18 14.22 16.49
N ILE A 12 -8.09 13.63 16.01
CA ILE A 12 -7.32 14.16 14.88
C ILE A 12 -8.14 14.06 13.58
N HIS A 13 -8.32 15.18 12.90
CA HIS A 13 -9.05 15.25 11.64
C HIS A 13 -8.10 15.07 10.44
N ARG A 14 -8.20 13.92 9.75
CA ARG A 14 -7.23 13.54 8.70
C ARG A 14 -7.14 14.56 7.56
N VAL A 15 -8.24 15.21 7.23
CA VAL A 15 -8.29 16.18 6.12
C VAL A 15 -7.54 17.45 6.51
N VAL A 16 -7.66 17.88 7.78
CA VAL A 16 -6.96 19.07 8.28
C VAL A 16 -5.46 18.80 8.31
N LEU A 17 -5.06 17.61 8.75
CA LEU A 17 -3.66 17.15 8.70
C LEU A 17 -3.11 17.17 7.25
N GLN A 18 -3.86 16.60 6.31
CA GLN A 18 -3.47 16.56 4.89
C GLN A 18 -3.41 17.95 4.26
N ASP A 19 -4.35 18.84 4.57
CA ASP A 19 -4.36 20.21 4.06
C ASP A 19 -3.20 21.05 4.64
N TRP A 20 -2.93 20.89 5.94
CA TRP A 20 -1.78 21.52 6.58
C TRP A 20 -0.45 21.09 5.94
N LEU A 21 -0.25 19.79 5.73
CA LEU A 21 0.93 19.26 5.02
C LEU A 21 0.97 19.77 3.58
N ARG A 22 -0.13 19.69 2.83
CA ARG A 22 -0.20 20.19 1.45
C ARG A 22 0.26 21.65 1.36
N ASN A 23 -0.19 22.49 2.30
CA ASN A 23 0.23 23.90 2.34
C ASN A 23 1.73 24.04 2.63
N ALA A 24 2.29 23.23 3.53
CA ALA A 24 3.73 23.22 3.79
C ALA A 24 4.53 22.82 2.54
N PHE A 25 4.14 21.74 1.85
CA PHE A 25 4.79 21.33 0.60
C PHE A 25 4.67 22.41 -0.48
N ARG A 26 3.49 23.02 -0.67
CA ARG A 26 3.31 24.11 -1.64
C ARG A 26 4.23 25.29 -1.37
N LYS A 27 4.46 25.67 -0.11
CA LYS A 27 5.41 26.73 0.25
C LYS A 27 6.86 26.37 -0.14
N VAL A 28 7.27 25.14 0.13
CA VAL A 28 8.62 24.65 -0.25
C VAL A 28 8.77 24.58 -1.78
N PHE A 29 7.71 24.22 -2.49
CA PHE A 29 7.68 24.05 -3.94
C PHE A 29 6.95 25.19 -4.66
N GLU A 30 6.99 26.43 -4.11
CA GLU A 30 6.46 27.64 -4.79
C GLU A 30 7.12 27.83 -6.16
N SER A 31 8.38 27.41 -6.26
CA SER A 31 9.08 27.17 -7.50
C SER A 31 9.71 25.78 -7.50
N ASN A 32 10.00 25.26 -8.70
CA ASN A 32 10.69 23.99 -8.83
C ASN A 32 12.06 24.05 -8.16
N GLN A 33 12.36 23.03 -7.36
CA GLN A 33 13.65 22.91 -6.68
C GLN A 33 14.66 22.20 -7.58
N ARG A 34 15.95 22.54 -7.45
CA ARG A 34 17.02 21.90 -8.21
C ARG A 34 17.96 21.18 -7.27
N VAL A 35 18.16 19.88 -7.51
CA VAL A 35 19.06 19.04 -6.71
C VAL A 35 20.11 18.43 -7.63
N ALA A 36 21.39 18.65 -7.31
CA ALA A 36 22.50 18.00 -7.97
C ALA A 36 22.88 16.71 -7.24
N THR A 37 23.09 15.63 -8.00
CA THR A 37 23.62 14.37 -7.45
C THR A 37 25.15 14.39 -7.44
N THR A 38 25.75 13.44 -6.72
CA THR A 38 27.21 13.20 -6.73
C THR A 38 27.77 12.93 -8.13
N THR A 39 26.93 12.46 -9.06
CA THR A 39 27.28 12.23 -10.48
C THR A 39 27.06 13.45 -11.39
N LYS A 40 26.87 14.65 -10.82
CA LYS A 40 26.60 15.92 -11.53
C LYS A 40 25.30 15.96 -12.35
N ARG A 41 24.44 14.94 -12.25
CA ARG A 41 23.07 15.02 -12.80
C ARG A 41 22.25 16.00 -11.96
N VAL A 42 21.53 16.89 -12.63
CA VAL A 42 20.64 17.87 -12.00
C VAL A 42 19.20 17.44 -12.22
N TYR A 43 18.48 17.24 -11.11
CA TYR A 43 17.06 16.94 -11.12
C TYR A 43 16.26 18.20 -10.82
N ILE A 44 15.19 18.40 -11.58
CA ILE A 44 14.15 19.39 -11.30
C ILE A 44 13.09 18.68 -10.49
N LEU A 45 12.87 19.15 -9.27
CA LEU A 45 11.90 18.60 -8.33
C LEU A 45 10.64 19.47 -8.35
N SER A 46 9.49 18.83 -8.44
CA SER A 46 8.17 19.46 -8.31
C SER A 46 7.27 18.66 -7.38
N TYR A 47 6.44 19.36 -6.62
CA TYR A 47 5.38 18.74 -5.84
C TYR A 47 4.19 18.45 -6.75
N THR A 48 3.79 17.18 -6.84
CA THR A 48 2.73 16.69 -7.71
C THR A 48 1.77 15.79 -6.92
N LEU A 49 0.63 15.43 -7.53
CA LEU A 49 -0.35 14.49 -6.96
C LEU A 49 -0.66 14.77 -5.47
N GLU A 50 -1.03 16.02 -5.19
CA GLU A 50 -1.03 16.61 -3.85
C GLU A 50 -2.02 15.95 -2.85
N GLY A 51 -1.57 14.91 -2.15
CA GLY A 51 -2.44 14.12 -1.27
C GLY A 51 -3.26 13.08 -2.05
N TYR A 52 -2.81 12.65 -3.24
CA TYR A 52 -3.49 11.60 -4.00
C TYR A 52 -3.55 10.32 -3.17
N GLY A 53 -4.77 9.89 -2.84
CA GLY A 53 -5.02 8.90 -1.79
C GLY A 53 -4.71 9.45 -0.40
N CYS A 54 -3.42 9.50 -0.05
CA CYS A 54 -2.87 10.11 1.17
C CYS A 54 -1.38 10.46 1.05
N ALA A 55 -0.77 10.29 -0.12
CA ALA A 55 0.65 10.57 -0.35
C ALA A 55 0.85 11.99 -0.88
N HIS A 56 1.91 12.64 -0.43
CA HIS A 56 2.45 13.88 -0.99
C HIS A 56 3.60 13.50 -1.92
N THR A 57 3.41 13.63 -3.23
CA THR A 57 4.36 13.08 -4.21
C THR A 57 5.33 14.15 -4.70
N ILE A 58 6.64 13.90 -4.60
CA ILE A 58 7.66 14.74 -5.25
C ILE A 58 8.12 14.02 -6.52
N SER A 59 8.03 14.70 -7.66
CA SER A 59 8.56 14.23 -8.93
C SER A 59 9.94 14.84 -9.16
N ALA A 60 10.95 14.01 -9.40
CA ALA A 60 12.30 14.44 -9.77
C ALA A 60 12.58 14.05 -11.22
N VAL A 61 12.81 15.03 -12.08
CA VAL A 61 13.02 14.83 -13.53
C VAL A 61 14.42 15.28 -13.95
N CYS A 62 15.12 14.43 -14.71
CA CYS A 62 16.41 14.71 -15.34
C CYS A 62 16.43 14.08 -16.74
N GLY A 63 16.21 14.89 -17.78
CA GLY A 63 16.06 14.41 -19.16
C GLY A 63 14.87 13.45 -19.29
N SER A 64 15.09 12.26 -19.83
CA SER A 64 14.08 11.20 -19.93
C SER A 64 13.83 10.43 -18.64
N ARG A 65 14.64 10.63 -17.60
CA ARG A 65 14.51 9.92 -16.32
C ARG A 65 13.60 10.69 -15.38
N SER A 66 12.56 10.02 -14.89
CA SER A 66 11.69 10.50 -13.82
C SER A 66 11.74 9.55 -12.62
N ILE A 67 11.68 10.11 -11.42
CA ILE A 67 11.57 9.38 -10.16
C ILE A 67 10.47 10.04 -9.34
N SER A 68 9.54 9.25 -8.81
CA SER A 68 8.49 9.73 -7.91
C SER A 68 8.78 9.27 -6.49
N PHE A 69 8.71 10.20 -5.55
CA PHE A 69 8.86 9.96 -4.12
C PHE A 69 7.52 10.21 -3.45
N ASP A 70 6.91 9.16 -2.89
CA ASP A 70 5.65 9.25 -2.17
C ASP A 70 5.92 9.46 -0.68
N LEU A 71 5.57 10.64 -0.15
CA LEU A 71 5.66 10.92 1.28
C LEU A 71 4.27 10.75 1.91
N VAL A 72 4.11 9.70 2.71
CA VAL A 72 2.84 9.41 3.40
C VAL A 72 2.99 9.78 4.88
N PRO A 73 2.21 10.75 5.40
CA PRO A 73 2.20 11.02 6.83
C PRO A 73 1.61 9.85 7.59
N ALA A 74 2.22 9.53 8.73
CA ALA A 74 1.87 8.38 9.55
C ALA A 74 2.02 8.74 11.03
N PHE A 75 1.09 8.23 11.84
CA PHE A 75 1.31 8.11 13.29
C PHE A 75 1.86 6.73 13.57
N GLU A 76 2.98 6.67 14.26
CA GLU A 76 3.64 5.43 14.65
C GLU A 76 3.09 4.90 15.97
N PHE A 77 2.91 3.58 16.05
CA PHE A 77 2.44 2.88 17.23
C PHE A 77 3.21 1.58 17.41
N SER A 78 3.36 1.17 18.67
CA SER A 78 3.91 -0.13 19.03
C SER A 78 2.92 -1.27 18.77
N GLY A 79 3.42 -2.50 18.68
CA GLY A 79 2.58 -3.68 18.48
C GLY A 79 1.57 -3.96 19.61
N SER A 80 1.80 -3.45 20.83
CA SER A 80 0.84 -3.56 21.94
C SER A 80 -0.36 -2.63 21.79
N GLN A 81 -0.27 -1.61 20.93
CA GLN A 81 -1.34 -0.66 20.64
C GLN A 81 -2.18 -1.09 19.43
N TRP A 82 -2.06 -2.34 18.98
CA TRP A 82 -2.81 -2.85 17.83
C TRP A 82 -4.32 -2.69 18.05
N PRO A 83 -5.07 -2.07 17.12
CA PRO A 83 -6.44 -1.64 17.39
C PRO A 83 -7.50 -2.71 17.14
N PHE A 84 -7.12 -3.91 16.67
CA PHE A 84 -8.05 -4.99 16.36
C PHE A 84 -7.81 -6.22 17.23
N ASP A 85 -8.88 -6.98 17.49
CA ASP A 85 -8.81 -8.17 18.35
C ASP A 85 -7.83 -9.22 17.84
N ILE A 86 -7.74 -9.37 16.51
CA ILE A 86 -6.88 -10.34 15.85
C ILE A 86 -5.82 -9.59 15.06
N CYS A 87 -4.56 -9.94 15.30
CA CYS A 87 -3.44 -9.52 14.47
C CYS A 87 -2.95 -10.71 13.64
N PRO A 88 -2.83 -10.59 12.31
CA PRO A 88 -2.42 -11.69 11.43
C PRO A 88 -0.90 -11.98 11.48
N VAL A 89 -0.18 -11.39 12.44
CA VAL A 89 1.28 -11.41 12.52
C VAL A 89 1.73 -11.91 13.92
N PRO A 90 2.76 -12.78 13.99
CA PRO A 90 3.28 -13.29 15.27
C PRO A 90 3.72 -12.19 16.24
N ALA A 91 3.65 -12.48 17.55
CA ALA A 91 4.01 -11.53 18.61
C ALA A 91 5.46 -11.02 18.49
N GLU A 92 6.41 -11.89 18.12
CA GLU A 92 7.82 -11.52 17.93
C GLU A 92 7.99 -10.37 16.94
N VAL A 93 7.35 -10.44 15.78
CA VAL A 93 7.41 -9.38 14.76
C VAL A 93 6.76 -8.09 15.28
N ARG A 94 5.63 -8.20 15.98
CA ARG A 94 4.90 -7.05 16.55
C ARG A 94 5.67 -6.34 17.65
N ASN A 95 6.47 -7.07 18.42
CA ASN A 95 7.28 -6.52 19.50
C ASN A 95 8.52 -5.78 18.98
N ASN A 96 9.03 -6.20 17.82
CA ASN A 96 10.28 -5.67 17.26
C ASN A 96 10.07 -4.53 16.25
N TRP A 97 8.85 -4.33 15.75
CA TRP A 97 8.57 -3.36 14.69
C TRP A 97 7.26 -2.61 14.94
N PRO A 98 7.19 -1.32 14.57
CA PRO A 98 5.97 -0.54 14.71
C PRO A 98 4.96 -0.85 13.59
N TRP A 99 3.72 -0.42 13.82
CA TRP A 99 2.72 -0.21 12.79
C TRP A 99 2.34 1.27 12.74
N PHE A 100 1.62 1.65 11.69
CA PHE A 100 1.33 3.04 11.36
C PHE A 100 -0.15 3.26 11.08
N ALA A 101 -0.68 4.40 11.52
CA ALA A 101 -1.98 4.90 11.11
C ALA A 101 -1.81 6.00 10.06
N ILE A 102 -2.31 5.78 8.84
CA ILE A 102 -2.20 6.73 7.72
C ILE A 102 -3.55 7.38 7.39
N PRO A 103 -3.59 8.66 6.96
CA PRO A 103 -4.82 9.43 6.73
C PRO A 103 -5.50 9.08 5.40
N GLN A 104 -5.64 7.79 5.08
CA GLN A 104 -6.29 7.38 3.85
C GLN A 104 -7.80 7.66 3.87
N LYS A 105 -8.31 8.26 2.78
CA LYS A 105 -9.73 8.55 2.63
C LYS A 105 -10.58 7.27 2.72
N LYS A 106 -11.50 7.24 3.68
CA LYS A 106 -12.61 6.27 3.80
C LYS A 106 -13.94 7.00 3.89
N LYS A 107 -15.03 6.34 3.51
CA LYS A 107 -16.38 6.92 3.50
C LYS A 107 -16.95 7.21 4.91
N ARG A 108 -16.46 6.55 5.97
CA ARG A 108 -17.17 6.46 7.27
C ARG A 108 -17.08 7.70 8.17
N SER A 109 -15.93 8.35 8.28
CA SER A 109 -15.72 9.52 9.17
C SER A 109 -14.43 10.21 8.77
N ARG A 110 -14.24 11.51 9.05
CA ARG A 110 -13.01 12.29 8.78
C ARG A 110 -11.89 12.11 9.82
N THR A 111 -12.16 11.39 10.91
CA THR A 111 -11.20 11.10 12.00
C THR A 111 -10.72 9.65 12.01
N THR A 112 -10.99 8.91 10.94
CA THR A 112 -10.52 7.53 10.75
C THR A 112 -9.23 7.49 9.95
N PHE A 113 -8.34 6.59 10.34
CA PHE A 113 -7.06 6.31 9.73
C PHE A 113 -7.00 4.84 9.34
N MET A 114 -6.22 4.51 8.32
CA MET A 114 -6.00 3.13 7.89
C MET A 114 -4.73 2.60 8.56
N VAL A 115 -4.79 1.38 9.09
CA VAL A 115 -3.59 0.69 9.58
C VAL A 115 -2.68 0.30 8.42
N CYS A 116 -1.38 0.38 8.63
CA CYS A 116 -0.34 -0.03 7.70
C CYS A 116 0.86 -0.56 8.49
N ALA A 117 1.42 -1.70 8.12
CA ALA A 117 2.56 -2.28 8.81
C ALA A 117 3.56 -2.90 7.81
N PRO A 118 4.22 -2.06 6.98
CA PRO A 118 5.06 -2.56 5.89
C PRO A 118 6.27 -3.35 6.42
N HIS A 119 6.75 -3.01 7.63
CA HIS A 119 7.78 -3.77 8.31
C HIS A 119 7.28 -5.16 8.69
N TRP A 120 6.10 -5.28 9.31
CA TRP A 120 5.54 -6.58 9.68
C TRP A 120 5.40 -7.49 8.46
N GLU A 121 4.80 -6.99 7.38
CA GLU A 121 4.66 -7.74 6.14
C GLU A 121 6.02 -8.15 5.55
N ARG A 122 7.04 -7.29 5.64
CA ARG A 122 8.40 -7.62 5.18
C ARG A 122 9.01 -8.74 6.01
N GLU A 123 8.86 -8.69 7.34
CA GLU A 123 9.46 -9.67 8.25
C GLU A 123 8.84 -11.05 8.07
N ILE A 124 7.52 -11.17 7.98
CA ILE A 124 6.85 -12.47 7.79
C ILE A 124 7.12 -13.09 6.41
N MET A 125 7.52 -12.27 5.43
CA MET A 125 7.98 -12.70 4.10
C MET A 125 9.46 -13.09 4.05
N LYS A 126 10.24 -12.94 5.13
CA LYS A 126 11.65 -13.37 5.16
C LYS A 126 11.74 -14.89 5.09
N GLY A 127 12.83 -15.38 4.49
CA GLY A 127 13.08 -16.82 4.32
C GLY A 127 12.18 -17.52 3.31
N LYS A 128 11.36 -16.78 2.55
CA LYS A 128 10.46 -17.32 1.50
C LYS A 128 10.85 -16.74 0.15
N ASP A 129 11.96 -17.20 -0.42
CA ASP A 129 12.58 -16.50 -1.55
C ASP A 129 11.74 -16.55 -2.82
N ASN A 130 11.07 -17.68 -3.11
CA ASN A 130 10.16 -17.72 -4.27
C ASN A 130 8.93 -16.84 -4.08
N LEU A 131 8.48 -16.55 -2.85
CA LEU A 131 7.38 -15.60 -2.63
C LEU A 131 7.71 -14.23 -3.24
N LYS A 132 8.91 -13.73 -2.98
CA LYS A 132 9.38 -12.44 -3.55
C LYS A 132 9.52 -12.52 -5.07
N ASN A 133 10.01 -13.64 -5.59
CA ASN A 133 10.18 -13.84 -7.02
C ASN A 133 8.83 -13.92 -7.75
N VAL A 134 7.87 -14.67 -7.22
CA VAL A 134 6.48 -14.73 -7.70
C VAL A 134 5.86 -13.34 -7.69
N LEU A 135 5.99 -12.57 -6.59
CA LEU A 135 5.46 -11.21 -6.53
C LEU A 135 6.05 -10.32 -7.64
N ARG A 136 7.36 -10.44 -7.92
CA ARG A 136 8.03 -9.70 -9.01
C ARG A 136 7.48 -10.10 -10.37
N LEU A 137 7.28 -11.40 -10.61
CA LEU A 137 6.74 -11.93 -11.87
C LEU A 137 5.29 -11.51 -12.08
N MET A 138 4.43 -11.62 -11.06
CA MET A 138 3.05 -11.16 -11.14
C MET A 138 2.96 -9.65 -11.42
N LYS A 139 3.84 -8.85 -10.81
CA LYS A 139 3.92 -7.41 -11.10
C LYS A 139 4.33 -7.17 -12.56
N GLY A 140 5.35 -7.87 -13.04
CA GLY A 140 5.80 -7.79 -14.44
C GLY A 140 4.70 -8.13 -15.43
N LEU A 141 3.96 -9.22 -15.17
CA LEU A 141 2.80 -9.61 -15.98
C LEU A 141 1.70 -8.53 -15.95
N ARG A 142 1.38 -8.01 -14.77
CA ARG A 142 0.41 -6.91 -14.63
C ARG A 142 0.86 -5.64 -15.36
N ASP A 143 2.15 -5.29 -15.28
CA ASP A 143 2.72 -4.09 -15.92
C ASP A 143 2.74 -4.22 -17.46
N ALA A 144 3.09 -5.40 -17.98
CA ALA A 144 3.04 -5.70 -19.42
C ALA A 144 1.62 -5.62 -19.99
N HIS A 145 0.60 -5.86 -19.17
CA HIS A 145 -0.81 -5.81 -19.55
C HIS A 145 -1.59 -4.70 -18.82
N ALA A 146 -0.94 -3.60 -18.44
CA ALA A 146 -1.54 -2.57 -17.58
C ALA A 146 -2.85 -1.95 -18.12
N ARG A 147 -3.01 -1.83 -19.44
CA ARG A 147 -4.25 -1.35 -20.07
C ARG A 147 -5.44 -2.30 -19.87
N ASN A 148 -5.14 -3.58 -19.69
CA ASN A 148 -6.11 -4.68 -19.56
C ASN A 148 -6.33 -5.09 -18.10
N LEU A 149 -5.44 -4.69 -17.20
CA LEU A 149 -5.51 -4.91 -15.76
C LEU A 149 -5.59 -3.56 -15.00
N PRO A 150 -6.59 -2.70 -15.29
CA PRO A 150 -6.66 -1.35 -14.74
C PRO A 150 -6.77 -1.37 -13.21
N HIS A 151 -6.06 -0.44 -12.56
CA HIS A 151 -6.07 -0.26 -11.10
C HIS A 151 -5.69 -1.49 -10.26
N LEU A 152 -5.21 -2.57 -10.88
CA LEU A 152 -4.67 -3.73 -10.19
C LEU A 152 -3.31 -3.36 -9.56
N SER A 153 -3.35 -2.96 -8.30
CA SER A 153 -2.19 -2.43 -7.59
C SER A 153 -1.18 -3.51 -7.22
N SER A 154 0.08 -3.12 -7.04
CA SER A 154 1.13 -4.03 -6.55
C SER A 154 0.80 -4.60 -5.17
N TYR A 155 0.09 -3.82 -4.34
CA TYR A 155 -0.34 -4.27 -3.03
C TYR A 155 -1.44 -5.34 -3.13
N MET A 156 -2.37 -5.24 -4.09
CA MET A 156 -3.36 -6.32 -4.33
C MET A 156 -2.69 -7.65 -4.66
N LEU A 157 -1.67 -7.63 -5.53
CA LEU A 157 -0.88 -8.83 -5.84
C LEU A 157 -0.18 -9.36 -4.58
N LYS A 158 0.46 -8.48 -3.81
CA LYS A 158 1.08 -8.85 -2.53
C LYS A 158 0.07 -9.48 -1.56
N THR A 159 -1.13 -8.93 -1.44
CA THR A 159 -2.17 -9.43 -0.55
C THR A 159 -2.61 -10.85 -0.91
N VAL A 160 -2.69 -11.19 -2.20
CA VAL A 160 -2.95 -12.57 -2.64
C VAL A 160 -1.89 -13.52 -2.08
N LEU A 161 -0.61 -13.16 -2.15
CA LEU A 161 0.49 -13.98 -1.62
C LEU A 161 0.48 -14.03 -0.09
N LEU A 162 0.19 -12.92 0.58
CA LEU A 162 0.14 -12.88 2.05
C LEU A 162 -0.96 -13.79 2.61
N HIS A 163 -2.10 -13.91 1.95
CA HIS A 163 -3.15 -14.88 2.34
C HIS A 163 -2.76 -16.34 2.13
N ARG A 164 -1.69 -16.59 1.37
CA ARG A 164 -1.14 -17.91 1.08
C ARG A 164 0.17 -18.19 1.82
N LEU A 165 0.60 -17.30 2.70
CA LEU A 165 1.91 -17.34 3.34
C LEU A 165 2.21 -18.67 4.03
N GLU A 166 1.24 -19.20 4.77
CA GLU A 166 1.37 -20.45 5.55
C GLU A 166 0.87 -21.70 4.82
N SER A 167 0.10 -21.54 3.73
CA SER A 167 -0.53 -22.67 3.03
C SER A 167 0.14 -23.03 1.70
N ALA A 168 0.97 -22.15 1.16
CA ALA A 168 1.77 -22.43 -0.01
C ALA A 168 3.16 -22.96 0.39
N ASP A 169 3.62 -23.97 -0.34
CA ASP A 169 5.00 -24.45 -0.26
C ASP A 169 5.89 -23.58 -1.16
N TRP A 170 6.55 -22.59 -0.55
CA TRP A 170 7.39 -21.62 -1.24
C TRP A 170 8.72 -22.18 -1.76
N GLU A 171 9.05 -23.44 -1.48
CA GLU A 171 10.25 -24.09 -2.03
C GLU A 171 9.97 -24.79 -3.38
N ARG A 172 8.70 -24.84 -3.81
CA ARG A 172 8.31 -25.38 -5.11
C ARG A 172 8.87 -24.59 -6.27
N ASP A 173 8.82 -25.23 -7.44
CA ASP A 173 9.13 -24.61 -8.71
C ASP A 173 8.43 -23.25 -8.89
N LEU A 174 9.21 -22.26 -9.33
CA LEU A 174 8.79 -20.87 -9.45
C LEU A 174 7.66 -20.68 -10.47
N GLY A 175 7.71 -21.40 -11.60
CA GLY A 175 6.67 -21.33 -12.63
C GLY A 175 5.34 -21.87 -12.11
N THR A 176 5.39 -23.00 -11.40
CA THR A 176 4.24 -23.62 -10.76
C THR A 176 3.63 -22.71 -9.71
N LEU A 177 4.45 -22.10 -8.84
CA LEU A 177 3.98 -21.13 -7.84
C LEU A 177 3.38 -19.87 -8.48
N LEU A 178 3.95 -19.39 -9.58
CA LEU A 178 3.40 -18.25 -10.31
C LEU A 178 1.99 -18.56 -10.83
N VAL A 179 1.80 -19.69 -11.49
CA VAL A 179 0.48 -20.12 -12.01
C VAL A 179 -0.50 -20.29 -10.85
N GLU A 180 -0.10 -20.91 -9.75
CA GLU A 180 -0.95 -21.08 -8.57
C GLU A 180 -1.37 -19.72 -7.98
N MET A 181 -0.44 -18.82 -7.70
CA MET A 181 -0.76 -17.50 -7.13
C MET A 181 -1.59 -16.64 -8.08
N TRP A 182 -1.36 -16.74 -9.39
CA TRP A 182 -2.19 -16.07 -10.39
C TRP A 182 -3.62 -16.63 -10.42
N SER A 183 -3.78 -17.95 -10.27
CA SER A 183 -5.10 -18.57 -10.13
C SER A 183 -5.86 -18.07 -8.89
N HIS A 184 -5.15 -17.81 -7.78
CA HIS A 184 -5.76 -17.20 -6.58
C HIS A 184 -6.21 -15.78 -6.83
N LEU A 185 -5.43 -14.96 -7.54
CA LEU A 185 -5.87 -13.63 -7.98
C LEU A 185 -7.17 -13.72 -8.80
N VAL A 186 -7.25 -14.64 -9.76
CA VAL A 186 -8.46 -14.87 -10.56
C VAL A 186 -9.65 -15.24 -9.68
N ASN A 187 -9.46 -16.12 -8.69
CA ASN A 187 -10.52 -16.51 -7.76
C ASN A 187 -11.02 -15.33 -6.92
N HIS A 188 -10.12 -14.48 -6.41
CA HIS A 188 -10.49 -13.27 -5.69
C HIS A 188 -11.25 -12.28 -6.58
N LEU A 189 -10.81 -12.08 -7.83
CA LEU A 189 -11.50 -11.23 -8.81
C LEU A 189 -12.92 -11.76 -9.11
N ARG A 190 -13.06 -13.09 -9.25
CA ARG A 190 -14.36 -13.76 -9.45
C ARG A 190 -15.29 -13.55 -8.27
N ALA A 191 -14.78 -13.71 -7.05
CA ALA A 191 -15.50 -13.45 -5.81
C ALA A 191 -15.76 -11.94 -5.56
N ARG A 192 -15.13 -11.05 -6.33
CA ARG A 192 -15.12 -9.60 -6.14
C ARG A 192 -14.67 -9.18 -4.74
N ARG A 193 -13.84 -10.01 -4.10
CA ARG A 193 -13.39 -9.82 -2.73
C ARG A 193 -11.95 -10.25 -2.56
N LEU A 194 -11.16 -9.33 -2.03
CA LEU A 194 -9.80 -9.56 -1.55
C LEU A 194 -9.67 -8.80 -0.24
N GLU A 195 -9.62 -9.52 0.87
CA GLU A 195 -9.48 -8.96 2.20
C GLU A 195 -8.12 -8.26 2.34
N PHE A 196 -8.09 -7.07 2.94
CA PHE A 196 -6.86 -6.42 3.33
C PHE A 196 -6.15 -7.28 4.37
N PHE A 197 -4.86 -7.52 4.19
CA PHE A 197 -4.12 -8.46 5.03
C PHE A 197 -4.26 -8.15 6.52
N LEU A 198 -4.17 -6.87 6.89
CA LEU A 198 -4.23 -6.41 8.28
C LEU A 198 -5.65 -6.15 8.83
N ASP A 199 -6.69 -6.18 7.98
CA ASP A 199 -8.10 -5.97 8.36
C ASP A 199 -9.00 -6.79 7.43
N LYS A 200 -9.42 -7.97 7.89
CA LYS A 200 -10.24 -8.91 7.11
C LYS A 200 -11.59 -8.35 6.66
N ASP A 201 -12.10 -7.33 7.35
CA ASP A 201 -13.38 -6.71 7.00
C ASP A 201 -13.22 -5.68 5.88
N HIS A 202 -11.98 -5.27 5.59
CA HIS A 202 -11.67 -4.33 4.54
C HIS A 202 -11.39 -5.00 3.19
N ASN A 203 -12.38 -5.02 2.28
CA ASN A 203 -12.16 -5.45 0.89
C ASN A 203 -11.36 -4.40 0.08
N ILE A 204 -10.16 -4.75 -0.39
CA ILE A 204 -9.29 -3.83 -1.14
C ILE A 204 -9.76 -3.56 -2.57
N PHE A 205 -10.57 -4.45 -3.16
CA PHE A 205 -11.18 -4.22 -4.47
C PHE A 205 -12.25 -3.14 -4.48
N ASN A 206 -12.69 -2.65 -3.31
CA ASN A 206 -13.61 -1.51 -3.23
C ASN A 206 -13.05 -0.20 -3.83
N ARG A 207 -11.75 -0.17 -4.17
CA ARG A 207 -11.12 0.94 -4.89
C ARG A 207 -11.34 0.88 -6.40
N MET A 208 -11.78 -0.25 -6.92
CA MET A 208 -12.02 -0.48 -8.34
C MET A 208 -13.51 -0.38 -8.64
N SER A 209 -13.85 0.10 -9.84
CA SER A 209 -15.23 0.05 -10.31
C SER A 209 -15.65 -1.39 -10.66
N PRO A 210 -16.95 -1.72 -10.66
CA PRO A 210 -17.41 -3.03 -11.11
C PRO A 210 -16.98 -3.38 -12.55
N HIS A 211 -16.83 -2.38 -13.42
CA HIS A 211 -16.33 -2.56 -14.79
C HIS A 211 -14.85 -2.94 -14.79
N GLU A 212 -14.02 -2.27 -13.99
CA GLU A 212 -12.59 -2.57 -13.86
C GLU A 212 -12.36 -3.98 -13.31
N ILE A 213 -13.12 -4.40 -12.30
CA ILE A 213 -13.02 -5.77 -11.75
C ILE A 213 -13.34 -6.81 -12.83
N ARG A 214 -14.40 -6.60 -13.63
CA ARG A 214 -14.75 -7.51 -14.74
C ARG A 214 -13.65 -7.56 -15.80
N LYS A 215 -13.16 -6.39 -16.23
CA LYS A 215 -12.05 -6.30 -17.19
C LYS A 215 -10.80 -7.02 -16.68
N CYS A 216 -10.44 -6.81 -15.41
CA CYS A 216 -9.33 -7.51 -14.78
C CYS A 216 -9.56 -9.03 -14.73
N LEU A 217 -10.75 -9.49 -14.38
CA LEU A 217 -11.09 -10.91 -14.32
C LEU A 217 -10.97 -11.58 -15.69
N GLU A 218 -11.56 -11.00 -16.72
CA GLU A 218 -11.50 -11.53 -18.09
C GLU A 218 -10.05 -11.67 -18.56
N ASN A 219 -9.26 -10.62 -18.40
CA ASN A 219 -7.87 -10.61 -18.86
C ASN A 219 -6.96 -11.49 -17.99
N ALA A 220 -7.16 -11.52 -16.67
CA ALA A 220 -6.40 -12.40 -15.80
C ALA A 220 -6.70 -13.89 -16.08
N ASN A 221 -7.94 -14.25 -16.43
CA ASN A 221 -8.28 -15.60 -16.89
C ASN A 221 -7.60 -15.93 -18.23
N THR A 222 -7.58 -15.00 -19.19
CA THR A 222 -6.90 -15.22 -20.48
C THR A 222 -5.42 -15.49 -20.29
N LEU A 223 -4.75 -14.75 -19.38
CA LEU A 223 -3.33 -14.93 -19.09
C LEU A 223 -3.00 -16.20 -18.28
N LEU A 224 -4.01 -16.88 -17.72
CA LEU A 224 -3.83 -18.13 -16.98
C LEU A 224 -3.89 -19.36 -17.89
N LYS A 225 -4.47 -19.22 -19.10
CA LYS A 225 -4.56 -20.29 -20.11
C LYS A 225 -3.29 -20.35 -20.94
#